data_AF-A0A410H394-F1
#
_entry.id   AF-A0A410H394-F1
#
_cell.length_a   1.000
_cell.length_b   1.000
_cell.length_c   1.000
_cell.angle_alpha   90.00
_cell.angle_beta   90.00
_cell.angle_gamma   90.00
#
_symmetry.space_group_name_H-M   'P 1'
#
loop_
_entity.id
_entity.type
_entity.pdbx_description
1 polymer ?
#
loop_
_entity_poly.entity_id
_entity_poly.type
_entity_poly.pdbx_seq_one_letter_code
_entity_poly.pdbx_strand_id
1 'polypeptide(L)'
;MELPINLVIAYAVFSLFAFYQKLHLKNFQGASQGFGATLSVFAMATTIFGLGFLFYWGIEVSWVQAVILFVIAFAIQILWFPIEAMLKLQKLYPIISILGFVAIPISGYFMWLSLP
;
A
#
# COMPACT_ATOMS: atom_id res chain seq x y z
N MET A 1 20.00 -8.42 13.17
CA MET A 1 19.43 -8.90 11.90
C MET A 1 19.12 -7.68 11.06
N GLU A 2 19.74 -7.54 9.89
CA GLU A 2 19.50 -6.39 9.01
C GLU A 2 18.15 -6.53 8.31
N LEU A 3 17.47 -5.41 8.08
CA LEU A 3 16.15 -5.39 7.46
C LEU A 3 16.34 -5.55 5.94
N PRO A 4 15.82 -6.62 5.30
CA PRO A 4 16.12 -6.89 3.90
C PRO A 4 15.57 -5.77 3.00
N ILE A 5 16.44 -5.23 2.15
CA ILE A 5 16.08 -4.10 1.27
C ILE A 5 14.91 -4.44 0.33
N ASN A 6 14.83 -5.70 -0.12
CA ASN A 6 13.74 -6.18 -0.96
C ASN A 6 12.39 -6.05 -0.25
N LEU A 7 12.35 -6.31 1.05
CA LEU A 7 11.14 -6.14 1.86
C LEU A 7 10.76 -4.68 2.01
N VAL A 8 11.74 -3.79 2.23
CA VAL A 8 11.48 -2.34 2.32
C VAL A 8 10.85 -1.84 1.02
N ILE A 9 11.41 -2.22 -0.13
CA ILE A 9 10.91 -1.83 -1.44
C ILE A 9 9.50 -2.41 -1.66
N ALA A 10 9.31 -3.71 -1.41
CA ALA A 10 8.02 -4.37 -1.60
C ALA A 10 6.93 -3.74 -0.71
N TYR A 11 7.22 -3.51 0.57
CA TYR A 11 6.29 -2.88 1.51
C TYR A 11 6.00 -1.42 1.16
N ALA A 12 7.01 -0.65 0.71
CA ALA A 12 6.82 0.73 0.28
C ALA A 12 5.91 0.82 -0.95
N VAL A 13 6.15 -0.02 -1.97
CA VAL A 13 5.32 -0.12 -3.18
C VAL A 13 3.90 -0.55 -2.82
N PHE A 14 3.76 -1.61 -2.03
CA PHE A 14 2.48 -2.10 -1.51
C PHE A 14 1.68 -0.98 -0.85
N SER A 15 2.31 -0.28 0.10
CA SER A 15 1.69 0.78 0.89
C SER A 15 1.29 1.98 0.03
N LEU A 16 2.10 2.34 -0.96
CA LEU A 16 1.79 3.41 -1.91
C LEU A 16 0.54 3.08 -2.74
N PHE A 17 0.45 1.89 -3.34
CA PHE A 17 -0.75 1.50 -4.09
C PHE A 17 -1.97 1.34 -3.19
N ALA A 18 -1.81 0.83 -1.96
CA ALA A 18 -2.87 0.75 -0.96
C ALA A 18 -3.43 2.13 -0.62
N PHE A 19 -2.56 3.15 -0.52
CA PHE A 19 -2.96 4.53 -0.31
C PHE A 19 -3.80 5.06 -1.48
N TYR A 20 -3.39 4.83 -2.73
CA TYR A 20 -4.17 5.26 -3.89
C TYR A 20 -5.53 4.61 -4.01
N GLN A 21 -5.66 3.33 -3.64
CA GLN A 21 -6.97 2.69 -3.63
C GLN A 21 -7.91 3.33 -2.62
N LYS A 22 -7.42 3.67 -1.42
CA LYS A 22 -8.20 4.40 -0.42
C LYS A 22 -8.57 5.80 -0.91
N LEU A 23 -7.65 6.47 -1.60
CA LEU A 23 -7.88 7.81 -2.14
C LEU A 23 -8.87 7.80 -3.32
N HIS A 24 -8.81 6.79 -4.19
CA HIS A 24 -9.77 6.59 -5.25
C HIS A 24 -11.16 6.29 -4.68
N LEU A 25 -11.25 5.44 -3.66
CA LEU A 25 -12.50 5.14 -2.97
C LEU A 25 -13.11 6.39 -2.32
N LYS A 26 -12.30 7.21 -1.65
CA LYS A 26 -12.76 8.48 -1.05
C LYS A 26 -13.33 9.45 -2.08
N ASN A 27 -12.74 9.49 -3.28
CA ASN A 27 -13.17 10.38 -4.36
C ASN A 27 -14.13 9.71 -5.35
N PHE A 28 -14.61 8.50 -5.05
CA PHE A 28 -15.43 7.73 -5.97
C PHE A 28 -16.84 8.33 -6.07
N GLN A 29 -17.19 8.86 -7.24
CA GLN A 29 -18.46 9.56 -7.48
C GLN A 29 -19.62 8.61 -7.85
N GLY A 30 -19.52 7.32 -7.55
CA GLY A 30 -20.63 6.37 -7.75
C GLY A 30 -20.90 5.98 -9.20
N ALA A 31 -19.97 6.21 -10.12
CA ALA A 31 -20.15 5.92 -11.55
C ALA A 31 -20.48 4.44 -11.87
N SER A 32 -20.08 3.50 -11.00
CA SER A 32 -20.47 2.09 -11.05
C SER A 32 -20.49 1.48 -9.65
N GLN A 33 -21.65 0.99 -9.23
CA GLN A 33 -21.84 0.39 -7.91
C GLN A 33 -20.99 -0.88 -7.73
N GLY A 34 -20.90 -1.73 -8.77
CA GLY A 34 -20.11 -2.96 -8.73
C GLY A 34 -18.60 -2.70 -8.66
N PHE A 35 -18.11 -1.68 -9.38
CA PHE A 35 -16.71 -1.29 -9.29
C PHE A 35 -16.38 -0.72 -7.91
N GLY A 36 -17.23 0.16 -7.37
CA GLY A 36 -17.06 0.71 -6.03
C GLY A 36 -17.02 -0.37 -4.94
N ALA A 37 -17.91 -1.38 -5.03
CA ALA A 37 -17.91 -2.52 -4.12
C ALA A 37 -16.60 -3.34 -4.21
N THR A 38 -16.15 -3.64 -5.43
CA THR A 38 -14.90 -4.39 -5.66
C THR A 38 -13.69 -3.64 -5.11
N LEU A 39 -13.59 -2.34 -5.41
CA LEU A 39 -12.53 -1.47 -4.91
C LEU A 39 -12.53 -1.41 -3.37
N SER A 40 -13.71 -1.38 -2.75
CA SER A 40 -13.86 -1.36 -1.29
C SER A 40 -13.39 -2.64 -0.62
N VAL A 41 -13.84 -3.78 -1.13
CA VAL A 41 -13.43 -5.10 -0.63
C VAL A 41 -11.91 -5.27 -0.78
N PHE A 42 -11.37 -4.87 -1.94
CA PHE A 42 -9.95 -5.00 -2.20
C PHE A 42 -9.10 -4.06 -1.32
N ALA A 43 -9.51 -2.80 -1.13
CA ALA A 43 -8.83 -1.87 -0.23
C ALA A 43 -8.88 -2.33 1.24
N MET A 44 -9.99 -2.96 1.65
CA MET A 44 -10.13 -3.57 2.97
C MET A 44 -9.20 -4.77 3.13
N ALA A 45 -9.19 -5.71 2.18
CA ALA A 45 -8.29 -6.86 2.18
C ALA A 45 -6.82 -6.43 2.21
N THR A 46 -6.45 -5.43 1.41
CA THR A 46 -5.10 -4.84 1.39
C THR A 46 -4.72 -4.26 2.75
N THR A 47 -5.65 -3.56 3.41
CA THR A 47 -5.40 -2.99 4.75
C THR A 47 -5.20 -4.08 5.80
N ILE A 48 -6.04 -5.12 5.78
CA ILE A 48 -5.92 -6.27 6.69
C ILE A 48 -4.59 -6.98 6.47
N PHE A 49 -4.21 -7.24 5.22
CA PHE A 49 -2.93 -7.88 4.89
C PHE A 49 -1.74 -7.03 5.35
N GLY A 50 -1.72 -5.73 5.07
CA GLY A 50 -0.61 -4.86 5.47
C GLY A 50 -0.42 -4.77 6.98
N LEU A 51 -1.53 -4.64 7.74
CA LEU A 51 -1.48 -4.62 9.20
C LEU A 51 -1.11 -5.98 9.77
N GLY A 52 -1.70 -7.06 9.24
CA GLY A 52 -1.40 -8.43 9.65
C GLY A 52 0.07 -8.78 9.40
N PHE A 53 0.63 -8.37 8.26
CA PHE A 53 2.05 -8.54 7.95
C PHE A 53 2.95 -7.85 8.98
N LEU A 54 2.69 -6.57 9.28
CA LEU A 54 3.49 -5.84 10.29
C LEU A 54 3.39 -6.48 11.68
N PHE A 55 2.19 -6.95 12.05
CA PHE A 55 1.97 -7.60 13.33
C PHE A 55 2.72 -8.93 13.42
N TYR A 56 2.64 -9.75 12.37
CA TYR A 56 3.38 -11.01 12.25
C TYR A 56 4.89 -10.77 12.31
N TRP A 57 5.42 -9.81 11.54
CA TRP A 57 6.82 -9.43 11.57
C TRP A 57 7.27 -8.95 12.95
N GLY A 58 6.41 -8.21 13.64
CA GLY A 58 6.66 -7.73 15.00
C GLY A 58 6.84 -8.86 16.00
N ILE A 59 6.00 -9.90 15.90
CA ILE A 59 6.02 -11.09 16.78
C ILE A 59 7.22 -11.99 16.46
N GLU A 60 7.41 -12.35 15.19
CA GLU A 60 8.38 -13.37 14.78
C GLU A 60 9.81 -12.83 14.65
N VAL A 61 9.97 -11.55 14.29
CA VAL A 61 11.29 -10.96 14.01
C VAL A 61 11.62 -9.82 14.97
N SER A 62 10.90 -8.69 14.87
CA SER A 62 11.14 -7.52 15.71
C SER A 62 10.10 -6.41 15.50
N TRP A 63 9.49 -5.94 16.60
CA TRP A 63 8.64 -4.76 16.59
C TRP A 63 9.35 -3.48 16.13
N VAL A 64 10.65 -3.33 16.43
CA VAL A 64 11.42 -2.15 15.99
C VAL A 64 11.48 -2.09 14.46
N GLN A 65 11.72 -3.25 13.82
CA GLN A 65 11.76 -3.34 12.36
C GLN A 65 10.38 -3.11 11.73
N ALA A 66 9.31 -3.65 12.33
CA ALA A 66 7.94 -3.40 11.86
C ALA A 66 7.59 -1.91 11.92
N VAL A 67 7.95 -1.22 13.01
CA VAL A 67 7.77 0.23 13.13
C VAL A 67 8.60 0.99 12.09
N ILE A 68 9.85 0.60 11.85
CA ILE A 68 10.70 1.21 10.81
C ILE A 68 10.05 1.06 9.43
N LEU A 69 9.57 -0.13 9.06
CA LEU A 69 8.88 -0.35 7.78
C LEU A 69 7.66 0.55 7.64
N PHE A 70 6.85 0.65 8.69
CA PHE A 70 5.69 1.54 8.72
C PHE A 70 6.10 3.00 8.54
N VAL A 71 7.09 3.49 9.28
CA VAL A 71 7.57 4.88 9.22
C VAL A 71 8.15 5.22 7.85
N ILE A 72 8.93 4.32 7.24
CA ILE A 72 9.49 4.53 5.90
C ILE A 72 8.36 4.65 4.87
N ALA A 73 7.41 3.71 4.87
CA ALA A 73 6.30 3.75 3.95
C ALA A 73 5.45 5.02 4.12
N PHE A 74 5.22 5.43 5.37
CA PHE A 74 4.48 6.65 5.68
C PHE A 74 5.23 7.92 5.23
N ALA A 75 6.55 7.97 5.45
CA ALA A 75 7.39 9.07 4.99
C ALA A 75 7.36 9.21 3.47
N ILE A 76 7.44 8.08 2.74
CA ILE A 76 7.33 8.07 1.26
C ILE A 76 5.98 8.66 0.82
N GLN A 77 4.88 8.26 1.46
CA GLN A 77 3.55 8.79 1.13
C GLN A 77 3.44 10.30 1.40
N ILE A 78 3.93 10.77 2.54
CA ILE A 78 3.93 12.19 2.89
C ILE A 78 4.74 13.01 1.88
N LEU A 79 5.91 12.52 1.47
CA LEU A 79 6.76 13.22 0.51
C LEU A 79 6.17 13.20 -0.90
N TRP A 80 5.51 12.10 -1.27
CA TRP A 80 4.93 11.94 -2.60
C TRP A 80 3.69 12.81 -2.82
N PHE A 81 2.82 12.93 -1.82
CA PHE A 81 1.58 13.71 -1.90
C PHE A 81 1.74 15.17 -2.39
N PRO A 82 2.68 15.99 -1.87
CA PRO A 82 2.88 17.35 -2.36
C PRO A 82 3.47 17.39 -3.79
N ILE A 83 4.30 16.42 -4.16
CA ILE A 83 4.85 16.30 -5.52
C ILE A 83 3.71 16.09 -6.52
N GLU A 84 2.76 15.23 -6.21
CA GLU A 84 1.57 15.02 -7.04
C GLU A 84 0.69 16.26 -7.17
N ALA A 85 0.52 16.98 -6.06
CA ALA A 85 -0.27 18.20 -6.03
C ALA A 85 0.36 19.29 -6.91
N MET A 86 1.70 19.43 -6.88
CA MET A 86 2.43 20.36 -7.75
C MET A 86 2.31 19.99 -9.23
N LEU A 87 2.36 18.69 -9.56
CA LEU A 87 2.29 18.19 -10.93
C LEU A 87 0.86 18.05 -11.47
N LYS A 88 -0.17 18.36 -10.67
CA LYS A 88 -1.60 18.21 -11.03
C LYS A 88 -1.97 16.81 -11.53
N LEU A 89 -1.29 15.77 -11.02
CA LEU A 89 -1.50 14.37 -11.42
C LEU A 89 -2.78 13.75 -10.81
N GLN A 90 -3.63 14.56 -10.20
CA GLN A 90 -4.87 14.14 -9.55
C GLN A 90 -5.82 13.37 -10.48
N LYS A 91 -5.77 13.64 -11.79
CA LYS A 91 -6.56 12.90 -12.79
C LYS A 91 -6.08 11.47 -13.01
N LEU A 92 -4.86 11.13 -12.60
CA LEU A 92 -4.29 9.79 -12.74
C LEU A 92 -4.62 8.87 -11.57
N TYR A 93 -5.19 9.37 -10.47
CA TYR A 93 -5.55 8.55 -9.30
C TYR A 93 -6.39 7.31 -9.66
N PRO A 94 -7.40 7.38 -10.55
CA PRO A 94 -8.14 6.20 -10.96
C PRO A 94 -7.26 5.17 -11.69
N ILE A 95 -6.34 5.64 -12.53
CA ILE A 95 -5.41 4.78 -13.29
C ILE A 95 -4.43 4.09 -12.34
N ILE A 96 -3.83 4.85 -11.42
CA ILE A 96 -2.89 4.31 -10.43
C ILE A 96 -3.60 3.30 -9.50
N SER A 97 -4.84 3.59 -9.12
CA SER A 97 -5.65 2.65 -8.33
C SER A 97 -5.99 1.37 -9.11
N ILE A 98 -6.23 1.45 -10.42
CA ILE A 98 -6.45 0.26 -11.26
C ILE A 98 -5.18 -0.57 -11.33
N LEU A 99 -4.02 0.07 -11.54
CA LEU A 99 -2.71 -0.60 -11.47
C LEU A 99 -2.49 -1.24 -10.10
N GLY A 100 -3.03 -0.65 -9.04
CA GLY A 100 -3.02 -1.20 -7.69
C GLY A 100 -3.61 -2.61 -7.58
N PHE A 101 -4.60 -2.98 -8.39
CA PHE A 101 -5.14 -4.37 -8.37
C PHE A 101 -4.11 -5.42 -8.77
N VAL A 102 -3.06 -5.05 -9.51
CA VAL A 102 -1.98 -5.93 -9.94
C VAL A 102 -0.72 -5.72 -9.09
N ALA A 103 -0.39 -4.46 -8.78
CA ALA A 103 0.81 -4.12 -8.03
C ALA A 103 0.74 -4.60 -6.56
N ILE A 104 -0.44 -4.57 -5.94
CA ILE A 104 -0.63 -5.00 -4.54
C ILE A 104 -0.39 -6.50 -4.37
N PRO A 105 -0.96 -7.41 -5.17
CA PRO A 105 -0.68 -8.84 -5.06
C PRO A 105 0.79 -9.18 -5.34
N ILE A 106 1.41 -8.53 -6.34
CA ILE A 106 2.82 -8.75 -6.68
C ILE A 106 3.72 -8.34 -5.50
N SER A 107 3.50 -7.13 -4.95
CA SER A 107 4.27 -6.66 -3.80
C SER A 107 4.01 -7.50 -2.54
N GLY A 108 2.76 -7.91 -2.31
CA GLY A 108 2.40 -8.83 -1.23
C GLY A 108 3.08 -10.19 -1.36
N TYR A 109 3.25 -10.72 -2.58
CA TYR A 109 4.01 -11.94 -2.84
C TYR A 109 5.49 -11.78 -2.46
N PHE A 110 6.13 -10.67 -2.83
CA PHE A 110 7.52 -10.40 -2.43
C PHE A 110 7.69 -10.17 -0.92
N MET A 111 6.69 -9.56 -0.27
CA MET A 111 6.65 -9.47 1.20
C MET A 111 6.58 -10.85 1.84
N TRP A 112 5.74 -11.75 1.30
CA TRP A 112 5.62 -13.12 1.77
C TRP A 112 6.91 -13.94 1.61
N LEU A 113 7.58 -13.80 0.46
CA LEU A 113 8.89 -14.44 0.23
C LEU A 113 9.99 -13.93 1.17
N SER A 114 9.79 -12.76 1.78
CA SER A 114 10.75 -12.18 2.73
C SER A 114 10.50 -12.60 4.18
N LEU A 115 9.45 -13.39 4.44
CA LEU A 115 9.18 -13.93 5.77
C LEU A 115 10.29 -14.90 6.20
N PRO A 116 10.65 -14.91 7.51
CA PRO A 116 11.66 -15.80 8.06
C PRO A 116 11.26 -17.28 7.99
#